data_AF-A0A3D3P9X4-F1
#
_entry.id   AF-A0A3D3P9X4-F1
#
_cell.length_a   1.000
_cell.length_b   1.000
_cell.length_c   1.000
_cell.angle_alpha   90.00
_cell.angle_beta   90.00
_cell.angle_gamma   90.00
#
_symmetry.space_group_name_H-M   'P 1'
#
loop_
_entity.id
_entity.type
_entity.pdbx_description
1 polymer ?
#
loop_
_entity_poly.entity_id
_entity_poly.type
_entity_poly.pdbx_seq_one_letter_code
_entity_poly.pdbx_strand_id
1 'polypeptide(L)'
;ILDRPNPNGYYVDGPVMEDKFKSFIGMHPIPIVHGMTIAEYAQMINGEGWLANKVKCKLKIIKVANYTHATHYTLPVNPSPNINSQQAVLLYPSLCLFEGTVISVGRGTYFPFQVLGNPDLGAQYKFSFKPVSIPGMSETPLHKDKVSYGIDLRKYNTKQFFTTGKLNLKWLIELYKAYPYKGKFFDYSLDKQMGNIDKLAGTDALKQQIIAGKTEEEIRMSWEPALSRYKIMRKKYLLYQ
;
A
#
# COMPACT_ATOMS: atom_id res chain seq x y z
N ILE A 1 -19.38 -1.95 -16.11
CA ILE A 1 -18.71 -1.39 -14.92
C ILE A 1 -19.57 -0.26 -14.39
N LEU A 2 -20.16 -0.45 -13.21
CA LEU A 2 -20.73 0.65 -12.42
C LEU A 2 -19.56 1.22 -11.64
N ASP A 3 -19.04 2.35 -12.09
CA ASP A 3 -17.79 2.87 -11.56
C ASP A 3 -17.96 3.42 -10.14
N ARG A 4 -16.85 3.55 -9.41
CA ARG A 4 -16.84 4.07 -8.03
C ARG A 4 -15.63 4.98 -7.83
N PRO A 5 -15.75 6.03 -6.98
CA PRO A 5 -14.60 6.85 -6.61
C PRO A 5 -13.44 6.01 -6.06
N ASN A 6 -12.21 6.35 -6.47
CA ASN A 6 -11.02 5.85 -5.80
C ASN A 6 -10.71 6.75 -4.59
N PRO A 7 -10.73 6.24 -3.35
CA PRO A 7 -10.41 7.04 -2.15
C PRO A 7 -8.97 7.57 -2.14
N ASN A 8 -8.07 6.92 -2.88
CA ASN A 8 -6.68 7.31 -3.08
C ASN A 8 -6.43 7.77 -4.54
N GLY A 9 -7.49 8.26 -5.22
CA GLY A 9 -7.45 8.69 -6.63
C GLY A 9 -6.70 9.99 -6.89
N TYR A 10 -6.39 10.75 -5.83
CA TYR A 10 -5.86 12.12 -5.88
C TYR A 10 -4.34 12.21 -6.12
N TYR A 11 -3.63 11.09 -6.10
CA TYR A 11 -2.18 11.06 -6.30
C TYR A 11 -1.73 9.78 -7.00
N VAL A 12 -0.48 9.79 -7.47
CA VAL A 12 0.18 8.64 -8.07
C VAL A 12 1.61 8.57 -7.56
N ASP A 13 1.96 7.47 -6.91
CA ASP A 13 3.26 7.33 -6.29
C ASP A 13 3.66 5.86 -6.09
N GLY A 14 4.97 5.67 -5.88
CA GLY A 14 5.62 4.39 -5.65
C GLY A 14 6.27 3.79 -6.90
N PRO A 15 7.12 2.77 -6.71
CA PRO A 15 7.73 2.01 -7.80
C PRO A 15 6.67 1.39 -8.71
N VAL A 16 6.96 1.38 -10.02
CA VAL A 16 6.14 0.71 -11.03
C VAL A 16 6.56 -0.75 -11.12
N MET A 17 5.57 -1.64 -11.11
CA MET A 17 5.82 -3.08 -11.11
C MET A 17 6.65 -3.58 -12.30
N GLU A 18 7.68 -4.35 -12.00
CA GLU A 18 8.49 -5.08 -12.96
C GLU A 18 7.91 -6.49 -13.22
N ASP A 19 8.11 -7.01 -14.43
CA ASP A 19 7.52 -8.29 -14.86
C ASP A 19 7.90 -9.47 -13.96
N LYS A 20 9.14 -9.51 -13.44
CA LYS A 20 9.62 -10.57 -12.54
C LYS A 20 8.89 -10.63 -11.19
N PHE A 21 8.18 -9.57 -10.79
CA PHE A 21 7.44 -9.50 -9.52
C PHE A 21 5.92 -9.64 -9.69
N LYS A 22 5.44 -9.90 -10.91
CA LYS A 22 4.03 -10.20 -11.17
C LYS A 22 3.56 -11.38 -10.32
N SER A 23 2.40 -11.20 -9.70
CA SER A 23 1.76 -12.18 -8.83
C SER A 23 0.27 -11.86 -8.68
N PHE A 24 -0.45 -12.65 -7.88
CA PHE A 24 -1.86 -12.38 -7.60
C PHE A 24 -2.12 -11.01 -6.95
N ILE A 25 -1.15 -10.49 -6.17
CA ILE A 25 -1.23 -9.19 -5.50
C ILE A 25 -0.76 -8.03 -6.38
N GLY A 26 -0.40 -8.29 -7.64
CA GLY A 26 0.14 -7.30 -8.57
C GLY A 26 0.36 -7.88 -9.95
N MET A 27 -0.47 -7.51 -10.93
CA MET A 27 -0.49 -8.17 -12.25
C MET A 27 -0.01 -7.30 -13.42
N HIS A 28 -0.03 -5.99 -13.26
CA HIS A 28 0.19 -5.04 -14.35
C HIS A 28 1.29 -4.03 -13.98
N PRO A 29 1.99 -3.45 -14.97
CA PRO A 29 3.06 -2.47 -14.74
C PRO A 29 2.50 -1.11 -14.32
N ILE A 30 1.92 -1.06 -13.13
CA ILE A 30 1.37 0.13 -12.48
C ILE A 30 2.12 0.42 -11.17
N PRO A 31 2.14 1.66 -10.69
CA PRO A 31 2.72 1.99 -9.39
C PRO A 31 1.81 1.52 -8.24
N ILE A 32 2.37 1.49 -7.03
CA ILE A 32 1.63 1.14 -5.78
C ILE A 32 0.33 1.94 -5.68
N VAL A 33 0.40 3.26 -5.89
CA VAL A 33 -0.77 4.13 -5.97
C VAL A 33 -0.97 4.53 -7.42
N HIS A 34 -1.90 3.86 -8.10
CA HIS A 34 -2.19 4.08 -9.52
C HIS A 34 -3.06 5.34 -9.77
N GLY A 35 -3.85 5.77 -8.78
CA GLY A 35 -4.64 7.00 -8.87
C GLY A 35 -5.73 6.97 -9.94
N MET A 36 -6.29 5.79 -10.24
CA MET A 36 -7.35 5.58 -11.22
C MET A 36 -8.56 4.92 -10.56
N THR A 37 -9.77 5.22 -11.02
CA THR A 37 -10.97 4.43 -10.73
C THR A 37 -10.90 3.04 -11.38
N ILE A 38 -11.81 2.14 -11.02
CA ILE A 38 -11.80 0.79 -11.58
C ILE A 38 -12.20 0.78 -13.06
N ALA A 39 -13.07 1.70 -13.50
CA ALA A 39 -13.42 1.82 -14.92
C ALA A 39 -12.26 2.36 -15.76
N GLU A 40 -11.55 3.39 -15.28
CA GLU A 40 -10.34 3.89 -15.94
C GLU A 40 -9.26 2.81 -16.02
N TYR A 41 -9.07 2.06 -14.94
CA TYR A 41 -8.10 0.97 -14.92
C TYR A 41 -8.48 -0.17 -15.87
N ALA A 42 -9.76 -0.52 -15.97
CA ALA A 42 -10.24 -1.50 -16.94
C ALA A 42 -10.03 -1.04 -18.40
N GLN A 43 -10.24 0.25 -18.70
CA GLN A 43 -9.92 0.82 -20.01
C GLN A 43 -8.42 0.74 -20.30
N MET A 44 -7.59 1.02 -19.30
CA MET A 44 -6.13 0.91 -19.42
C MET A 44 -5.67 -0.52 -19.70
N ILE A 45 -6.18 -1.50 -18.96
CA ILE A 45 -5.89 -2.93 -19.18
C ILE A 45 -6.24 -3.35 -20.61
N ASN A 46 -7.39 -2.92 -21.13
CA ASN A 46 -7.81 -3.17 -22.51
C ASN A 46 -6.94 -2.44 -23.54
N GLY A 47 -6.64 -1.16 -23.31
CA GLY A 47 -5.96 -0.28 -24.25
C GLY A 47 -4.49 -0.60 -24.41
N GLU A 48 -3.83 -0.93 -23.30
CA GLU A 48 -2.43 -1.37 -23.27
C GLU A 48 -2.26 -2.86 -23.63
N GLY A 49 -3.37 -3.58 -23.85
CA GLY A 49 -3.35 -4.98 -24.26
C GLY A 49 -2.80 -5.94 -23.20
N TRP A 50 -3.05 -5.64 -21.92
CA TRP A 50 -2.52 -6.41 -20.79
C TRP A 50 -3.29 -7.70 -20.51
N LEU A 51 -4.44 -7.91 -21.14
CA LEU A 51 -5.15 -9.19 -21.10
C LEU A 51 -4.38 -10.27 -21.87
N ALA A 52 -4.52 -11.52 -21.43
CA ALA A 52 -3.96 -12.68 -22.12
C ALA A 52 -4.38 -12.69 -23.60
N ASN A 53 -3.44 -13.03 -24.48
CA ASN A 53 -3.61 -13.03 -25.94
C ASN A 53 -4.04 -11.67 -26.52
N LYS A 54 -3.83 -10.57 -25.79
CA LYS A 54 -4.22 -9.20 -26.17
C LYS A 54 -5.71 -9.07 -26.51
N VAL A 55 -6.56 -9.92 -25.91
CA VAL A 55 -8.00 -9.86 -26.09
C VAL A 55 -8.50 -8.49 -25.64
N LYS A 56 -9.49 -7.94 -26.36
CA LYS A 56 -10.15 -6.69 -25.98
C LYS A 56 -11.57 -7.00 -25.50
N CYS A 57 -11.90 -6.58 -24.28
CA CYS A 57 -13.25 -6.70 -23.76
C CYS A 57 -14.11 -5.51 -24.21
N LYS A 58 -15.36 -5.73 -24.64
CA LYS A 58 -16.31 -4.64 -24.90
C LYS A 58 -16.83 -4.09 -23.56
N LEU A 59 -16.33 -2.93 -23.13
CA LEU A 59 -16.72 -2.31 -21.86
C LEU A 59 -17.96 -1.43 -22.02
N LYS A 60 -18.93 -1.58 -21.12
CA LYS A 60 -19.97 -0.58 -20.84
C LYS A 60 -19.68 0.06 -19.49
N ILE A 61 -19.48 1.37 -19.45
CA ILE A 61 -19.09 2.11 -18.24
C ILE A 61 -20.21 3.09 -17.88
N ILE A 62 -20.62 3.06 -16.61
CA ILE A 62 -21.50 4.07 -16.02
C ILE A 62 -20.63 4.93 -15.10
N LYS A 63 -20.40 6.19 -15.50
CA LYS A 63 -19.52 7.13 -14.80
C LYS A 63 -20.13 7.61 -13.48
N VAL A 64 -19.28 7.99 -12.54
CA VAL A 64 -19.69 8.69 -11.33
C VAL A 64 -19.94 10.17 -11.63
N ALA A 65 -21.10 10.69 -11.25
CA ALA A 65 -21.37 12.13 -11.34
C ALA A 65 -20.65 12.89 -10.22
N ASN A 66 -20.26 14.15 -10.48
CA ASN A 66 -19.63 15.05 -9.51
C ASN A 66 -18.35 14.50 -8.85
N TYR A 67 -17.58 13.69 -9.59
CA TYR A 67 -16.30 13.15 -9.15
C TYR A 67 -15.16 13.68 -10.02
N THR A 68 -14.08 14.08 -9.37
CA THR A 68 -12.76 14.39 -9.93
C THR A 68 -11.71 13.62 -9.14
N HIS A 69 -10.50 13.48 -9.67
CA HIS A 69 -9.38 12.89 -8.92
C HIS A 69 -9.06 13.68 -7.65
N ALA A 70 -9.35 14.98 -7.59
CA ALA A 70 -9.19 15.79 -6.38
C ALA A 70 -10.30 15.60 -5.33
N THR A 71 -11.36 14.83 -5.64
CA THR A 71 -12.49 14.64 -4.74
C THR A 71 -12.11 13.74 -3.56
N HIS A 72 -12.24 14.26 -2.35
CA HIS A 72 -12.12 13.48 -1.12
C HIS A 72 -13.33 12.56 -1.00
N TYR A 73 -13.11 11.25 -1.01
CA TYR A 73 -14.18 10.27 -0.89
C TYR A 73 -14.00 9.40 0.36
N THR A 74 -15.00 9.45 1.25
CA THR A 74 -15.08 8.54 2.40
C THR A 74 -15.93 7.35 2.03
N LEU A 75 -15.41 6.14 2.26
CA LEU A 75 -16.16 4.93 1.93
C LEU A 75 -17.37 4.78 2.86
N PRO A 76 -18.59 4.54 2.32
CA PRO A 76 -19.77 4.34 3.15
C PRO A 76 -19.79 2.97 3.83
N VAL A 77 -18.99 2.02 3.32
CA VAL A 77 -18.86 0.66 3.83
C VAL A 77 -17.39 0.28 3.80
N ASN A 78 -16.93 -0.37 4.87
CA ASN A 78 -15.57 -0.85 4.97
C ASN A 78 -15.24 -1.85 3.85
N PRO A 79 -14.14 -1.66 3.09
CA PRO A 79 -13.81 -2.54 1.96
C PRO A 79 -13.29 -3.92 2.40
N SER A 80 -12.89 -4.08 3.67
CA SER A 80 -12.39 -5.33 4.23
C SER A 80 -12.54 -5.32 5.75
N PRO A 81 -12.68 -6.48 6.42
CA PRO A 81 -12.63 -6.57 7.88
C PRO A 81 -11.38 -5.93 8.49
N ASN A 82 -10.23 -5.95 7.80
CA ASN A 82 -8.99 -5.32 8.27
C ASN A 82 -8.73 -3.94 7.67
N ILE A 83 -9.58 -3.44 6.79
CA ILE A 83 -9.55 -2.03 6.35
C ILE A 83 -10.87 -1.44 6.79
N ASN A 84 -10.99 -1.23 8.10
CA ASN A 84 -12.26 -1.03 8.80
C ASN A 84 -12.55 0.43 9.17
N SER A 85 -11.77 1.37 8.64
CA SER A 85 -11.93 2.80 8.87
C SER A 85 -11.37 3.60 7.69
N GLN A 86 -11.82 4.85 7.54
CA GLN A 86 -11.23 5.77 6.55
C GLN A 86 -9.74 6.03 6.84
N GLN A 87 -9.34 6.05 8.12
CA GLN A 87 -7.95 6.17 8.52
C GLN A 87 -7.10 5.02 7.93
N ALA A 88 -7.59 3.78 8.06
CA ALA A 88 -6.93 2.62 7.47
C ALA A 88 -6.88 2.69 5.94
N VAL A 89 -7.97 3.10 5.27
CA VAL A 89 -8.01 3.27 3.80
C VAL A 89 -6.91 4.19 3.29
N LEU A 90 -6.69 5.32 3.97
CA LEU A 90 -5.72 6.34 3.55
C LEU A 90 -4.28 5.98 3.97
N LEU A 91 -4.08 5.25 5.07
CA LEU A 91 -2.77 4.78 5.50
C LEU A 91 -2.30 3.53 4.75
N TYR A 92 -3.23 2.70 4.26
CA TYR A 92 -2.97 1.39 3.69
C TYR A 92 -1.87 1.39 2.62
N PRO A 93 -1.83 2.32 1.64
CA PRO A 93 -0.78 2.31 0.64
C PRO A 93 0.64 2.43 1.21
N SER A 94 0.80 3.11 2.36
CA SER A 94 2.10 3.24 3.04
C SER A 94 2.37 2.07 3.98
N LEU A 95 1.34 1.56 4.65
CA LEU A 95 1.47 0.54 5.69
C LEU A 95 1.49 -0.90 5.14
N CYS A 96 0.88 -1.15 3.99
CA CYS A 96 0.81 -2.50 3.41
C CYS A 96 2.20 -3.07 3.06
N LEU A 97 3.20 -2.20 2.81
CA LEU A 97 4.59 -2.62 2.63
C LEU A 97 5.16 -3.38 3.83
N PHE A 98 4.67 -3.10 5.05
CA PHE A 98 5.10 -3.79 6.25
C PHE A 98 4.57 -5.23 6.34
N GLU A 99 3.58 -5.63 5.55
CA GLU A 99 3.19 -7.04 5.46
C GLU A 99 4.33 -7.91 4.88
N GLY A 100 5.33 -7.29 4.24
CA GLY A 100 6.59 -7.93 3.85
C GLY A 100 7.74 -7.78 4.84
N THR A 101 7.44 -7.48 6.10
CA THR A 101 8.41 -7.24 7.17
C THR A 101 7.95 -7.85 8.48
N VAL A 102 8.86 -7.98 9.44
CA VAL A 102 8.55 -8.44 10.81
C VAL A 102 7.75 -7.43 11.66
N ILE A 103 7.32 -6.30 11.11
CA ILE A 103 6.53 -5.31 11.82
C ILE A 103 5.03 -5.61 11.65
N SER A 104 4.31 -5.77 12.76
CA SER A 104 2.85 -5.88 12.74
C SER A 104 2.21 -4.57 12.32
N VAL A 105 1.27 -4.65 11.38
CA VAL A 105 0.38 -3.54 10.96
C VAL A 105 -0.89 -3.45 11.80
N GLY A 106 -0.95 -4.14 12.94
CA GLY A 106 -2.12 -4.12 13.84
C GLY A 106 -3.25 -5.08 13.48
N ARG A 107 -3.03 -6.04 12.56
CA ARG A 107 -3.93 -7.21 12.44
C ARG A 107 -4.02 -7.91 13.80
N GLY A 108 -5.21 -8.41 14.14
CA GLY A 108 -5.47 -8.93 15.50
C GLY A 108 -5.77 -7.84 16.54
N THR A 109 -6.06 -6.61 16.09
CA THR A 109 -6.63 -5.52 16.90
C THR A 109 -7.87 -4.99 16.21
N TYR A 110 -8.60 -4.06 16.84
CA TYR A 110 -9.72 -3.36 16.20
C TYR A 110 -9.29 -2.12 15.38
N PHE A 111 -7.98 -1.85 15.27
CA PHE A 111 -7.40 -0.75 14.51
C PHE A 111 -6.29 -1.21 13.53
N PRO A 112 -6.54 -2.24 12.70
CA PRO A 112 -5.58 -2.68 11.69
C PRO A 112 -5.26 -1.55 10.70
N PHE A 113 -4.01 -1.53 10.22
CA PHE A 113 -3.43 -0.47 9.39
C PHE A 113 -3.56 0.93 9.99
N GLN A 114 -3.48 1.02 11.32
CA GLN A 114 -3.42 2.29 12.04
C GLN A 114 -2.34 2.27 13.13
N VAL A 115 -1.53 1.22 13.19
CA VAL A 115 -0.40 1.07 14.11
C VAL A 115 0.71 0.28 13.41
N LEU A 116 1.94 0.45 13.89
CA LEU A 116 3.10 -0.35 13.50
C LEU A 116 3.81 -0.81 14.76
N GLY A 117 4.22 -2.06 14.85
CA GLY A 117 5.03 -2.49 15.99
C GLY A 117 5.60 -3.89 15.95
N ASN A 118 6.57 -4.14 16.81
CA ASN A 118 7.21 -5.44 16.99
C ASN A 118 7.61 -5.61 18.48
N PRO A 119 7.60 -6.83 19.05
CA PRO A 119 8.02 -7.06 20.43
C PRO A 119 9.44 -6.57 20.77
N ASP A 120 10.36 -6.59 19.81
CA ASP A 120 11.76 -6.22 19.98
C ASP A 120 12.00 -4.69 19.94
N LEU A 121 10.94 -3.89 19.84
CA LEU A 121 11.00 -2.42 19.75
C LEU A 121 10.72 -1.70 21.09
N GLY A 122 10.60 -2.45 22.19
CA GLY A 122 10.22 -1.89 23.50
C GLY A 122 11.23 -0.92 24.10
N ALA A 123 12.49 -0.96 23.68
CA ALA A 123 13.51 -0.02 24.14
C ALA A 123 13.42 1.35 23.43
N GLN A 124 12.83 1.42 22.23
CA GLN A 124 12.77 2.63 21.41
C GLN A 124 11.40 3.31 21.44
N TYR A 125 10.32 2.55 21.70
CA TYR A 125 8.95 3.04 21.60
C TYR A 125 8.15 2.77 22.88
N LYS A 126 7.37 3.77 23.30
CA LYS A 126 6.49 3.68 24.48
C LYS A 126 5.09 3.14 24.16
N PHE A 127 4.56 3.48 22.99
CA PHE A 127 3.26 2.99 22.57
C PHE A 127 3.33 1.49 22.29
N SER A 128 2.32 0.76 22.73
CA SER A 128 2.23 -0.68 22.53
C SER A 128 0.81 -1.15 22.26
N PHE A 129 0.71 -2.31 21.63
CA PHE A 129 -0.54 -3.03 21.40
C PHE A 129 -0.26 -4.54 21.41
N LYS A 130 -1.29 -5.34 21.63
CA LYS A 130 -1.19 -6.80 21.66
C LYS A 130 -2.14 -7.40 20.61
N PRO A 131 -1.63 -7.93 19.49
CA PRO A 131 -2.43 -8.69 18.54
C PRO A 131 -3.02 -9.95 19.19
N VAL A 132 -4.30 -10.19 18.99
CA VAL A 132 -5.02 -11.39 19.42
C VAL A 132 -5.81 -11.99 18.26
N SER A 133 -6.21 -13.26 18.37
CA SER A 133 -7.07 -13.90 17.38
C SER A 133 -8.46 -13.25 17.38
N ILE A 134 -8.91 -12.75 16.23
CA ILE A 134 -10.26 -12.19 16.04
C ILE A 134 -10.89 -12.89 14.84
N PRO A 135 -11.89 -13.78 15.04
CA PRO A 135 -12.60 -14.47 13.98
C PRO A 135 -13.16 -13.51 12.93
N GLY A 136 -13.00 -13.83 11.65
CA GLY A 136 -13.43 -12.98 10.53
C GLY A 136 -12.60 -11.72 10.28
N MET A 137 -11.61 -11.42 11.12
CA MET A 137 -10.62 -10.36 10.90
C MET A 137 -9.21 -10.95 10.71
N SER A 138 -8.59 -11.46 11.77
CA SER A 138 -7.28 -12.11 11.69
C SER A 138 -7.15 -13.14 12.80
N GLU A 139 -7.13 -14.41 12.43
CA GLU A 139 -7.10 -15.52 13.38
C GLU A 139 -5.67 -15.92 13.79
N THR A 140 -4.72 -15.67 12.89
CA THR A 140 -3.27 -15.86 13.06
C THR A 140 -2.53 -14.54 12.80
N PRO A 141 -2.72 -13.49 13.62
CA PRO A 141 -2.00 -12.25 13.39
C PRO A 141 -0.50 -12.42 13.72
N LEU A 142 0.34 -11.67 13.01
CA LEU A 142 1.76 -11.57 13.34
C LEU A 142 1.93 -11.09 14.80
N HIS A 143 2.83 -11.74 15.54
CA HIS A 143 3.07 -11.51 16.97
C HIS A 143 1.86 -11.77 17.87
N LYS A 144 0.97 -12.71 17.48
CA LYS A 144 -0.18 -13.14 18.30
C LYS A 144 0.24 -13.37 19.75
N ASP A 145 -0.55 -12.78 20.65
CA ASP A 145 -0.41 -12.84 22.11
C ASP A 145 0.87 -12.22 22.69
N LYS A 146 1.68 -11.53 21.88
CA LYS A 146 2.86 -10.77 22.32
C LYS A 146 2.60 -9.27 22.27
N VAL A 147 3.10 -8.54 23.28
CA VAL A 147 3.06 -7.07 23.27
C VAL A 147 4.05 -6.57 22.21
N SER A 148 3.56 -5.79 21.27
CA SER A 148 4.33 -5.13 20.21
C SER A 148 4.45 -3.65 20.52
N TYR A 149 5.64 -3.08 20.39
CA TYR A 149 5.92 -1.66 20.62
C TYR A 149 6.18 -0.95 19.29
N GLY A 150 5.78 0.32 19.17
CA GLY A 150 6.03 1.08 17.94
C GLY A 150 5.24 2.38 17.82
N ILE A 151 4.66 2.61 16.64
CA ILE A 151 4.07 3.88 16.23
C ILE A 151 2.53 3.79 16.27
N ASP A 152 1.87 4.75 16.91
CA ASP A 152 0.42 4.93 16.89
C ASP A 152 -0.01 5.92 15.80
N LEU A 153 -0.74 5.44 14.80
CA LEU A 153 -1.23 6.24 13.67
C LEU A 153 -2.76 6.39 13.68
N ARG A 154 -3.44 5.97 14.74
CA ARG A 154 -4.92 6.05 14.86
C ARG A 154 -5.44 7.48 14.77
N LYS A 155 -4.63 8.45 15.20
CA LYS A 155 -4.93 9.90 15.13
C LYS A 155 -4.02 10.66 14.16
N TYR A 156 -3.32 9.95 13.26
CA TYR A 156 -2.43 10.59 12.28
C TYR A 156 -3.23 11.47 11.32
N ASN A 157 -2.74 12.67 11.03
CA ASN A 157 -3.39 13.59 10.10
C ASN A 157 -3.20 13.15 8.65
N THR A 158 -4.11 12.33 8.15
CA THR A 158 -4.10 11.79 6.77
C THR A 158 -4.30 12.85 5.69
N LYS A 159 -4.73 14.08 6.05
CA LYS A 159 -4.80 15.21 5.09
C LYS A 159 -3.44 15.52 4.47
N GLN A 160 -2.34 15.20 5.16
CA GLN A 160 -0.99 15.39 4.64
C GLN A 160 -0.72 14.60 3.35
N PHE A 161 -1.38 13.46 3.12
CA PHE A 161 -1.23 12.72 1.86
C PHE A 161 -1.77 13.49 0.67
N PHE A 162 -2.86 14.25 0.86
CA PHE A 162 -3.42 15.11 -0.19
C PHE A 162 -2.48 16.26 -0.54
N THR A 163 -1.85 16.87 0.48
CA THR A 163 -0.89 17.96 0.26
C THR A 163 0.41 17.48 -0.36
N THR A 164 0.93 16.34 0.09
CA THR A 164 2.23 15.84 -0.38
C THR A 164 2.14 15.06 -1.68
N GLY A 165 1.00 14.41 -1.95
CA GLY A 165 0.81 13.52 -3.09
C GLY A 165 1.76 12.33 -3.07
N LYS A 166 2.19 11.88 -1.89
CA LYS A 166 3.24 10.86 -1.71
C LYS A 166 2.85 9.81 -0.68
N LEU A 167 3.26 8.57 -0.91
CA LEU A 167 3.34 7.52 0.10
C LEU A 167 4.26 7.96 1.24
N ASN A 168 4.06 7.47 2.47
CA ASN A 168 4.99 7.72 3.56
C ASN A 168 5.99 6.56 3.69
N LEU A 169 7.22 6.79 3.26
CA LEU A 169 8.33 5.82 3.38
C LEU A 169 9.18 6.04 4.62
N LYS A 170 8.99 7.18 5.31
CA LYS A 170 9.75 7.52 6.49
C LYS A 170 9.56 6.48 7.58
N TRP A 171 8.34 5.99 7.77
CA TRP A 171 8.08 4.93 8.75
C TRP A 171 8.83 3.64 8.45
N LEU A 172 8.89 3.22 7.17
CA LEU A 172 9.59 1.99 6.79
C LEU A 172 11.10 2.13 7.01
N ILE A 173 11.67 3.26 6.62
CA ILE A 173 13.09 3.59 6.83
C ILE A 173 13.41 3.71 8.34
N GLU A 174 12.56 4.40 9.10
CA GLU A 174 12.70 4.60 10.55
C GLU A 174 12.67 3.27 11.29
N LEU A 175 11.66 2.43 11.03
CA LEU A 175 11.52 1.15 11.71
C LEU A 175 12.60 0.15 11.28
N TYR A 176 13.05 0.19 10.01
CA TYR A 176 14.24 -0.56 9.61
C TYR A 176 15.46 -0.12 10.42
N LYS A 177 15.66 1.18 10.64
CA LYS A 177 16.75 1.73 11.47
C LYS A 177 16.61 1.43 12.95
N ALA A 178 15.40 1.39 13.50
CA ALA A 178 15.15 1.11 14.91
C ALA A 178 15.25 -0.38 15.25
N TYR A 179 14.85 -1.28 14.33
CA TYR A 179 14.78 -2.71 14.62
C TYR A 179 16.17 -3.34 14.88
N PRO A 180 16.39 -4.04 16.00
CA PRO A 180 17.73 -4.51 16.37
C PRO A 180 18.32 -5.56 15.42
N TYR A 181 17.49 -6.39 14.77
CA TYR A 181 17.95 -7.53 13.96
C TYR A 181 17.82 -7.28 12.46
N LYS A 182 18.68 -6.43 11.88
CA LYS A 182 18.57 -5.98 10.47
C LYS A 182 18.38 -7.11 9.45
N GLY A 183 19.16 -8.19 9.57
CA GLY A 183 19.08 -9.35 8.66
C GLY A 183 17.73 -10.07 8.67
N LYS A 184 16.90 -9.86 9.69
CA LYS A 184 15.56 -10.44 9.82
C LYS A 184 14.45 -9.46 9.48
N PHE A 185 14.72 -8.17 9.23
CA PHE A 185 13.65 -7.17 9.11
C PHE A 185 12.66 -7.49 7.98
N PHE A 186 13.15 -7.97 6.85
CA PHE A 186 12.37 -8.37 5.67
C PHE A 186 12.08 -9.88 5.64
N ASP A 187 12.18 -10.57 6.79
CA ASP A 187 11.74 -11.97 6.90
C ASP A 187 10.21 -12.01 6.83
N TYR A 188 9.69 -12.74 5.86
CA TYR A 188 8.27 -12.93 5.60
C TYR A 188 7.80 -14.37 5.85
N SER A 189 8.61 -15.18 6.54
CA SER A 189 8.31 -16.58 6.85
C SER A 189 7.58 -16.79 8.20
N LEU A 190 7.41 -15.71 8.99
CA LEU A 190 6.93 -15.82 10.37
C LEU A 190 5.42 -16.05 10.48
N ASP A 191 4.64 -15.65 9.48
CA ASP A 191 3.19 -15.85 9.46
C ASP A 191 2.66 -16.04 8.03
N LYS A 192 1.59 -16.82 7.87
CA LYS A 192 0.98 -17.13 6.56
C LYS A 192 0.36 -15.92 5.87
N GLN A 193 0.00 -14.88 6.62
CA GLN A 193 -0.57 -13.64 6.09
C GLN A 193 0.53 -12.65 5.65
N MET A 194 1.81 -12.95 5.87
CA MET A 194 2.91 -12.12 5.39
C MET A 194 3.05 -12.22 3.88
N GLY A 195 3.34 -11.07 3.26
CA GLY A 195 3.67 -10.96 1.84
C GLY A 195 5.19 -10.93 1.64
N ASN A 196 5.62 -10.96 0.38
CA ASN A 196 7.01 -10.63 0.05
C ASN A 196 7.08 -9.15 -0.30
N ILE A 197 7.94 -8.37 0.37
CA ILE A 197 8.05 -6.92 0.13
C ILE A 197 8.38 -6.58 -1.33
N ASP A 198 9.18 -7.39 -2.03
CA ASP A 198 9.53 -7.14 -3.43
C ASP A 198 8.30 -7.31 -4.33
N LYS A 199 7.40 -8.25 -4.00
CA LYS A 199 6.12 -8.43 -4.71
C LYS A 199 5.12 -7.31 -4.38
N LEU A 200 5.08 -6.87 -3.13
CA LEU A 200 4.22 -5.76 -2.68
C LEU A 200 4.65 -4.43 -3.32
N ALA A 201 5.95 -4.18 -3.41
CA ALA A 201 6.52 -3.00 -4.06
C ALA A 201 6.60 -3.15 -5.58
N GLY A 202 6.53 -4.37 -6.12
CA GLY A 202 6.72 -4.65 -7.54
C GLY A 202 8.16 -4.46 -8.02
N THR A 203 9.14 -4.37 -7.11
CA THR A 203 10.58 -4.24 -7.39
C THR A 203 11.38 -4.72 -6.17
N ASP A 204 12.60 -5.23 -6.38
CA ASP A 204 13.57 -5.52 -5.31
C ASP A 204 14.39 -4.28 -4.91
N ALA A 205 14.38 -3.23 -5.73
CA ALA A 205 15.17 -2.03 -5.53
C ALA A 205 14.85 -1.34 -4.20
N LEU A 206 13.57 -1.26 -3.81
CA LEU A 206 13.14 -0.60 -2.57
C LEU A 206 13.83 -1.22 -1.34
N LYS A 207 13.75 -2.54 -1.21
CA LYS A 207 14.38 -3.28 -0.11
C LYS A 207 15.90 -3.11 -0.13
N GLN A 208 16.53 -3.27 -1.29
CA GLN A 208 17.98 -3.15 -1.45
C GLN A 208 18.49 -1.75 -1.08
N GLN A 209 17.77 -0.70 -1.48
CA GLN A 209 18.12 0.68 -1.18
C GLN A 209 17.97 1.02 0.31
N ILE A 210 16.93 0.50 0.97
CA ILE A 210 16.76 0.65 2.42
C ILE A 210 17.91 -0.03 3.15
N ILE A 211 18.29 -1.25 2.75
CA ILE A 211 19.43 -1.98 3.33
C ILE A 211 20.73 -1.19 3.12
N ALA A 212 20.93 -0.61 1.93
CA ALA A 212 22.09 0.21 1.59
C ALA A 212 22.09 1.60 2.26
N GLY A 213 21.07 1.94 3.06
CA GLY A 213 21.00 3.21 3.78
C GLY A 213 20.71 4.42 2.90
N LYS A 214 20.13 4.22 1.72
CA LYS A 214 19.71 5.31 0.83
C LYS A 214 18.70 6.23 1.50
N THR A 215 18.80 7.51 1.19
CA THR A 215 17.82 8.53 1.62
C THR A 215 16.48 8.32 0.92
N GLU A 216 15.40 8.85 1.50
CA GLU A 216 14.07 8.80 0.88
C GLU A 216 14.08 9.43 -0.52
N GLU A 217 14.83 10.52 -0.71
CA GLU A 217 14.93 11.21 -1.99
C GLU A 217 15.62 10.34 -3.05
N GLU A 218 16.76 9.72 -2.71
CA GLU A 218 17.44 8.79 -3.63
C GLU A 218 16.55 7.60 -4.02
N ILE A 219 15.83 7.04 -3.04
CA ILE A 219 14.88 5.94 -3.26
C ILE A 219 13.79 6.39 -4.26
N ARG A 220 13.19 7.57 -4.05
CA ARG A 220 12.15 8.13 -4.93
C ARG A 220 12.65 8.44 -6.33
N MET A 221 13.81 9.06 -6.44
CA MET A 221 14.45 9.36 -7.71
C MET A 221 14.65 8.10 -8.56
N SER A 222 14.84 6.94 -7.92
CA SER A 222 15.08 5.69 -8.64
C SER A 222 13.85 5.18 -9.42
N TRP A 223 12.61 5.40 -8.95
CA TRP A 223 11.41 5.01 -9.71
C TRP A 223 10.77 6.13 -10.51
N GLU A 224 11.14 7.39 -10.29
CA GLU A 224 10.52 8.53 -10.96
C GLU A 224 10.48 8.38 -12.50
N PRO A 225 11.53 7.86 -13.20
CA PRO A 225 11.46 7.65 -14.64
C PRO A 225 10.31 6.72 -15.07
N ALA A 226 10.07 5.62 -14.36
CA ALA A 226 8.98 4.69 -14.66
C ALA A 226 7.63 5.28 -14.26
N LEU A 227 7.56 5.94 -13.11
CA LEU A 227 6.37 6.62 -12.60
C LEU A 227 5.89 7.73 -13.53
N SER A 228 6.81 8.54 -14.07
CA SER A 228 6.54 9.57 -15.06
C SER A 228 5.98 8.99 -16.37
N ARG A 229 6.53 7.89 -16.87
CA ARG A 229 5.97 7.18 -18.04
C ARG A 229 4.55 6.67 -17.77
N TYR A 230 4.30 6.10 -16.59
CA TYR A 230 2.96 5.68 -16.19
C TYR A 230 1.98 6.86 -16.12
N LYS A 231 2.38 7.98 -15.51
CA LYS A 231 1.57 9.21 -15.41
C LYS A 231 1.19 9.77 -16.79
N ILE A 232 2.04 9.62 -17.80
CA ILE A 232 1.72 9.98 -19.19
C ILE A 232 0.75 8.96 -19.80
N MET A 233 1.04 7.66 -19.65
CA MET A 233 0.22 6.56 -20.18
C MET A 233 -1.22 6.61 -19.68
N ARG A 234 -1.42 6.82 -18.37
CA ARG A 234 -2.76 6.81 -17.75
C ARG A 234 -3.69 7.89 -18.28
N LYS A 235 -3.17 9.03 -18.75
CA LYS A 235 -3.97 10.17 -19.26
C LYS A 235 -4.90 9.77 -20.41
N LYS A 236 -4.51 8.77 -21.20
CA LYS A 236 -5.33 8.24 -22.31
C LYS A 236 -6.64 7.60 -21.84
N TYR A 237 -6.72 7.22 -20.57
CA TYR A 237 -7.79 6.39 -20.03
C TYR A 237 -8.61 7.07 -18.93
N LEU A 238 -8.25 8.31 -18.55
CA LEU A 238 -8.97 9.05 -17.52
C LEU A 238 -10.37 9.42 -18.00
N LEU A 239 -11.34 9.21 -17.12
CA LEU A 239 -12.75 9.56 -17.28
C LEU A 239 -13.08 10.84 -16.51
N TYR A 240 -12.25 11.21 -15.54
CA TYR A 240 -12.46 12.34 -14.64
C TYR A 240 -11.29 13.32 -14.72
N GLN A 241 -11.54 14.57 -14.33
CA GLN A 241 -10.50 15.61 -14.22
C GLN A 241 -9.51 15.30 -13.10
#